data_AF-A0A929QTS1-F1
#
_entry.id   AF-A0A929QTS1-F1
#
_cell.length_a   1.000
_cell.length_b   1.000
_cell.length_c   1.000
_cell.angle_alpha   90.00
_cell.angle_beta   90.00
_cell.angle_gamma   90.00
#
_symmetry.space_group_name_H-M   'P 1'
#
loop_
_entity.id
_entity.type
_entity.pdbx_description
1 polymer ?
#
loop_
_entity_poly.entity_id
_entity_poly.type
_entity_poly.pdbx_seq_one_letter_code
_entity_poly.pdbx_strand_id
1 'polypeptide(L)' 'MVESLNSRADYVTTANWMSGGVMGRHGRILVGNKAFEFYNDRNPADFVQIPWGEIRQVRAIMLMKRGFIRGFFI' A
#
# COMPACT_ATOMS: atom_id res chain seq x y z
N MET A 1 -0.46 -12.47 14.74
CA MET A 1 -1.30 -12.38 13.52
C MET A 1 -1.76 -10.95 13.44
N VAL A 2 -1.51 -10.25 12.32
CA VAL A 2 -1.98 -8.87 12.16
C VAL A 2 -3.43 -8.88 11.71
N GLU A 3 -4.27 -8.09 12.36
CA GLU A 3 -5.67 -7.93 11.99
C GLU A 3 -5.85 -6.66 11.14
N SER A 4 -6.68 -6.75 10.11
CA SER A 4 -7.02 -5.60 9.27
C SER A 4 -7.91 -4.62 10.05
N LEU A 5 -7.68 -3.32 9.84
CA LEU A 5 -8.60 -2.29 10.32
C LEU A 5 -9.88 -2.29 9.48
N ASN A 6 -9.79 -2.71 8.23
CA ASN A 6 -10.91 -2.76 7.29
C ASN A 6 -11.86 -3.93 7.60
N SER A 7 -13.16 -3.65 7.52
CA SER A 7 -14.19 -4.70 7.55
C SER A 7 -14.66 -5.11 6.15
N ARG A 8 -14.22 -4.36 5.12
CA ARG A 8 -14.46 -4.64 3.71
C ARG A 8 -13.26 -4.17 2.88
N ALA A 9 -12.81 -5.00 1.95
CA ALA A 9 -11.83 -4.63 0.95
C ALA A 9 -12.55 -4.20 -0.34
N ASP A 10 -12.25 -3.00 -0.82
CA ASP A 10 -12.79 -2.46 -2.07
C ASP A 10 -11.83 -2.76 -3.24
N TYR A 11 -10.52 -2.79 -2.99
CA TYR A 11 -9.52 -3.16 -3.99
C TYR A 11 -8.29 -3.82 -3.34
N VAL A 12 -7.78 -4.88 -3.98
CA VAL A 12 -6.59 -5.61 -3.54
C VAL A 12 -5.68 -5.86 -4.73
N THR A 13 -4.40 -5.53 -4.60
CA THR A 13 -3.43 -5.77 -5.67
C THR A 13 -2.03 -6.02 -5.12
N THR A 14 -1.17 -6.63 -5.92
CA THR A 14 0.24 -6.80 -5.59
C THR A 14 0.97 -5.47 -5.72
N ALA A 15 1.89 -5.20 -4.80
CA ALA A 15 2.65 -3.95 -4.81
C ALA A 15 4.01 -4.11 -4.14
N ASN A 16 4.89 -3.16 -4.44
CA ASN A 16 6.22 -3.09 -3.85
C ASN A 16 6.30 -1.86 -2.96
N TRP A 17 6.60 -2.07 -1.68
CA TRP A 17 6.93 -1.00 -0.76
C TRP A 17 8.40 -0.63 -0.90
N MET A 18 8.70 0.61 -1.30
CA MET A 18 10.06 1.06 -1.60
C MET A 18 10.77 1.84 -0.48
N SER A 19 10.22 1.93 0.74
CA SER A 19 10.87 2.71 1.82
C SER A 19 12.11 2.06 2.48
N GLY A 20 12.66 0.98 1.90
CA GLY A 20 13.77 0.19 2.47
C GLY A 20 15.08 0.19 1.68
N GLY A 21 15.23 1.00 0.63
CA GLY A 21 16.41 1.00 -0.24
C GLY A 21 16.29 0.06 -1.44
N VAL A 22 17.40 -0.57 -1.86
CA VAL A 22 17.56 -1.24 -3.17
C VAL A 22 16.68 -2.50 -3.33
N MET A 23 16.25 -3.13 -2.22
CA MET A 23 15.31 -4.25 -2.23
C MET A 23 13.99 -3.81 -1.59
N GLY A 24 13.06 -3.34 -2.43
CA GLY A 24 11.69 -3.08 -2.01
C GLY A 24 11.03 -4.33 -1.41
N ARG A 25 10.13 -4.14 -0.45
CA ARG A 25 9.37 -5.24 0.15
C ARG A 25 8.22 -5.59 -0.78
N HIS A 26 8.14 -6.86 -1.18
CA HIS A 26 7.03 -7.37 -1.97
C HIS A 26 5.85 -7.69 -1.04
N GLY A 27 4.67 -7.30 -1.47
CA GLY A 27 3.47 -7.53 -0.69
C GLY A 27 2.21 -7.22 -1.45
N ARG A 28 1.14 -7.02 -0.70
CA ARG A 28 -0.18 -6.67 -1.21
C ARG A 28 -0.67 -5.40 -0.56
N ILE A 29 -1.26 -4.55 -1.38
CA ILE A 29 -2.03 -3.40 -0.92
C ILE A 29 -3.49 -3.81 -0.82
N LEU A 30 -4.15 -3.36 0.25
CA LEU A 30 -5.58 -3.43 0.45
C LEU A 30 -6.11 -2.02 0.66
N VAL A 31 -7.00 -1.60 -0.24
CA VAL A 31 -7.80 -0.39 -0.10
C VAL A 31 -9.16 -0.82 0.40
N GLY A 32 -9.51 -0.42 1.61
CA GLY A 32 -10.79 -0.80 2.22
C GLY A 32 -11.57 0.38 2.74
N ASN A 33 -12.66 0.07 3.46
CA ASN A 33 -13.62 1.06 3.92
C ASN A 33 -13.12 2.02 5.02
N LYS A 34 -12.04 1.68 5.73
CA LYS A 34 -11.52 2.44 6.90
C LYS A 34 -10.06 2.88 6.77
N ALA A 35 -9.24 2.11 6.07
CA ALA A 35 -7.81 2.34 5.96
C ALA A 35 -7.23 1.90 4.61
N PHE A 36 -6.11 2.51 4.26
CA PHE A 36 -5.16 1.95 3.32
C PHE A 36 -4.21 1.01 4.07
N GLU A 37 -3.96 -0.18 3.52
CA GLU A 37 -3.10 -1.16 4.17
C GLU A 37 -2.11 -1.79 3.19
N PHE A 38 -0.92 -2.14 3.68
CA PHE A 38 0.10 -2.93 3.00
C PHE A 38 0.54 -4.09 3.89
N TYR A 39 0.62 -5.29 3.31
CA TYR A 39 1.10 -6.49 3.99
C TYR A 39 2.27 -7.10 3.24
N ASN A 40 3.40 -7.30 3.92
CA ASN A 40 4.57 -7.96 3.36
C ASN A 40 4.33 -9.48 3.27
N ASP A 41 4.58 -10.06 2.10
CA ASP A 41 4.34 -11.50 1.86
C ASP A 41 5.36 -12.39 2.59
N ARG A 42 6.56 -11.87 2.90
CA ARG A 42 7.64 -12.61 3.59
C ARG A 42 7.60 -12.49 5.11
N ASN A 43 7.14 -11.35 5.62
CA ASN A 43 7.11 -11.07 7.04
C ASN A 43 5.76 -10.47 7.47
N PRO A 44 4.85 -11.26 8.06
CA PRO A 44 3.55 -10.78 8.50
C PRO A 44 3.59 -9.73 9.62
N ALA A 45 4.70 -9.60 10.34
CA ALA A 45 4.89 -8.53 11.33
C ALA A 45 5.33 -7.20 10.69
N ASP A 46 5.63 -7.21 9.39
CA ASP A 46 5.99 -6.04 8.60
C ASP A 46 4.82 -5.63 7.73
N PHE A 47 4.02 -4.71 8.24
CA PHE A 47 2.81 -4.23 7.61
C PHE A 47 2.65 -2.75 7.89
N VAL A 48 1.81 -2.09 7.10
CA VAL A 48 1.39 -0.72 7.32
C VAL A 48 -0.11 -0.62 7.20
N GLN A 49 -0.71 0.14 8.10
CA GLN A 49 -2.12 0.45 8.11
C GLN A 49 -2.25 1.94 8.40
N ILE A 50 -2.87 2.67 7.48
CA ILE A 50 -3.05 4.12 7.58
C ILE A 50 -4.56 4.38 7.47
N PRO A 51 -5.23 4.73 8.58
CA PRO A 51 -6.62 5.16 8.53
C PRO A 51 -6.79 6.32 7.56
N TRP A 52 -7.93 6.37 6.85
CA TRP A 52 -8.15 7.41 5.84
C TRP A 52 -8.05 8.84 6.41
N GLY A 53 -8.38 9.05 7.69
CA GLY A 53 -8.26 10.35 8.35
C GLY A 53 -6.83 10.85 8.57
N GLU A 54 -5.84 9.95 8.56
CA GLU A 54 -4.41 10.30 8.71
C GLU A 54 -3.76 10.68 7.37
N ILE A 55 -4.39 10.32 6.24
CA ILE A 55 -3.85 10.59 4.91
C ILE A 55 -4.17 12.04 4.52
N ARG A 56 -3.16 12.91 4.55
CA ARG A 56 -3.30 14.33 4.17
C ARG A 56 -3.13 14.57 2.67
N GLN A 57 -2.33 13.74 2.00
CA GLN A 57 -2.02 13.91 0.58
C GLN A 57 -1.67 12.56 -0.05
N VAL A 58 -2.17 12.31 -1.26
CA VAL A 58 -1.74 11.19 -2.09
C VAL A 58 -0.97 11.75 -3.28
N ARG A 59 0.27 11.27 -3.49
CA ARG A 59 1.05 11.59 -4.70
C ARG A 59 1.22 10.34 -5.55
N ALA A 60 1.06 10.51 -6.85
CA ALA A 60 1.32 9.47 -7.84
C ALA A 60 2.43 9.92 -8.79
N ILE A 61 3.41 9.05 -9.04
CA ILE A 61 4.39 9.28 -10.10
C ILE A 61 3.96 8.54 -11.35
N MET A 62 3.70 9.29 -12.42
CA MET A 62 3.47 8.74 -13.76
C MET A 62 4.78 8.72 -14.52
N LEU A 63 5.16 7.55 -15.02
CA LEU A 63 6.34 7.36 -15.86
C LEU A 63 5.90 6.79 -17.20
N MET A 64 6.39 7.42 -18.29
CA MET A 64 6.05 7.17 -19.69
C MET A 64 4.66 7.65 -20.15
N LYS A 65 4.56 8.00 -21.43
CA LYS A 65 3.35 8.52 -22.13
C LYS A 65 2.16 7.53 -22.18
N ARG A 66 2.23 6.39 -21.48
CA ARG A 66 1.30 5.26 -21.62
C ARG A 66 0.43 5.00 -20.37
N GLY A 67 0.43 5.92 -19.40
CA GLY A 67 -0.56 5.94 -18.30
C GLY A 67 -0.26 5.03 -17.11
N PHE A 68 0.98 4.60 -16.90
CA PHE A 68 1.34 3.74 -15.78
C PHE A 68 1.74 4.56 -14.54
N ILE A 69 1.01 4.37 -13.44
CA ILE A 69 1.40 4.86 -12.11
C ILE A 69 2.38 3.85 -11.52
N ARG A 70 3.62 4.28 -11.26
CA ARG A 70 4.66 3.40 -10.73
C ARG A 70 4.80 3.44 -9.20
N GLY A 71 4.22 4.43 -8.54
CA GLY A 71 4.29 4.53 -7.09
C GLY A 71 3.30 5.52 -6.51
N PHE A 72 2.76 5.16 -5.35
CA PHE A 72 1.95 6.01 -4.50
C PHE A 72 2.78 6.43 -3.28
N PHE A 73 2.70 7.70 -2.92
CA PHE A 73 3.22 8.22 -1.66
C PHE A 73 2.02 8.73 -0.88
N ILE A 74 1.88 8.19 0.33
CA ILE A 74 0.78 8.40 1.25
C ILE A 74 1.38 8.85 2.58
#